data_AF-A0A2D4EMS5-F1
#
_entry.id   AF-A0A2D4EMS5-F1
#
_cell.length_a   1.000
_cell.length_b   1.000
_cell.length_c   1.000
_cell.angle_alpha   90.00
_cell.angle_beta   90.00
_cell.angle_gamma   90.00
#
_symmetry.space_group_name_H-M   'P 1'
#
loop_
_entity.id
_entity.type
_entity.pdbx_description
1 polymer ?
#
loop_
_entity_poly.entity_id
_entity_poly.type
_entity_poly.pdbx_seq_one_letter_code
_entity_poly.pdbx_strand_id
1 'polypeptide(L)'
;VKHFIKIALHCRECKNFNSMFAVISGLNLAPVARLRGTWEKLPSKYEKHLRDLQDLFDPSRNMAKYRNILSSQSMQPPIIPLFPVVKKDITFLHEGNDSK
;
A
#
# COMPACT_ATOMS: atom_id res chain seq x y z
N VAL A 1 -14.11 -5.68 -8.04
CA VAL A 1 -13.25 -5.93 -6.83
C VAL A 1 -12.18 -6.99 -7.08
N LYS A 2 -12.50 -8.27 -7.34
CA LYS A 2 -11.51 -9.34 -7.59
C LYS A 2 -10.40 -8.98 -8.59
N HIS A 3 -10.76 -8.37 -9.72
CA HIS A 3 -9.78 -7.95 -10.74
C HIS A 3 -8.80 -6.90 -10.21
N PHE A 4 -9.27 -5.88 -9.48
CA PHE A 4 -8.41 -4.87 -8.85
C PHE A 4 -7.49 -5.47 -7.77
N ILE A 5 -7.95 -6.46 -7.02
CA ILE A 5 -7.08 -7.20 -6.07
C ILE A 5 -5.95 -7.91 -6.83
N LYS A 6 -6.25 -8.53 -7.98
CA LYS A 6 -5.22 -9.13 -8.84
C LYS A 6 -4.23 -8.09 -9.39
N ILE A 7 -4.72 -6.91 -9.78
CA ILE A 7 -3.85 -5.80 -10.21
C ILE A 7 -2.92 -5.40 -9.05
N ALA A 8 -3.44 -5.24 -7.84
CA ALA A 8 -2.60 -4.89 -6.68
C ALA A 8 -1.56 -5.96 -6.36
N LEU A 9 -1.91 -7.25 -6.49
CA LEU A 9 -0.94 -8.35 -6.38
C LEU A 9 0.15 -8.27 -7.45
N HIS A 10 -0.22 -7.97 -8.69
CA HIS A 10 0.75 -7.81 -9.76
C HIS A 10 1.64 -6.57 -9.54
N CYS A 11 1.10 -5.46 -9.04
CA CYS A 11 1.90 -4.31 -8.62
C CYS A 11 2.94 -4.70 -7.56
N ARG A 12 2.61 -5.62 -6.63
CA ARG A 12 3.55 -6.17 -5.66
C ARG A 12 4.70 -6.93 -6.34
N GLU A 13 4.38 -7.80 -7.29
CA GLU A 13 5.36 -8.56 -8.08
C GLU A 13 6.31 -7.64 -8.83
N CYS A 14 5.78 -6.55 -9.41
CA CYS A 14 6.56 -5.53 -10.10
C CYS A 14 7.30 -4.55 -9.17
N LYS A 15 7.26 -4.74 -7.84
CA LYS A 15 7.83 -3.81 -6.83
C LYS A 15 7.30 -2.37 -7.00
N ASN A 16 6.06 -2.23 -7.49
CA ASN A 16 5.37 -0.97 -7.70
C ASN A 16 4.43 -0.66 -6.54
N PHE A 17 5.01 -0.20 -5.43
CA PHE A 17 4.28 0.05 -4.19
C PHE A 17 3.34 1.25 -4.29
N ASN A 18 3.70 2.26 -5.09
CA ASN A 18 2.84 3.43 -5.29
C ASN A 18 1.48 3.05 -5.90
N SER A 19 1.49 2.26 -6.98
CA SER A 19 0.25 1.85 -7.66
C SER A 19 -0.51 0.81 -6.84
N MET A 20 0.21 -0.10 -6.18
CA MET A 20 -0.40 -1.06 -5.25
C MET A 20 -1.21 -0.34 -4.16
N PHE A 21 -0.60 0.66 -3.51
CA PHE A 21 -1.27 1.48 -2.51
C PHE A 21 -2.47 2.21 -3.08
N ALA A 22 -2.33 2.87 -4.24
CA ALA A 22 -3.42 3.61 -4.88
C ALA A 22 -4.66 2.73 -5.14
N VAL A 23 -4.46 1.51 -5.64
CA VAL A 23 -5.56 0.54 -5.88
C VAL A 23 -6.22 0.13 -4.55
N ILE A 24 -5.43 -0.22 -3.54
CA ILE A 24 -5.94 -0.65 -2.23
C ILE A 24 -6.73 0.48 -1.55
N SER A 25 -6.16 1.69 -1.53
CA SER A 25 -6.82 2.88 -0.98
C SER A 25 -8.12 3.18 -1.72
N GLY A 26 -8.14 3.08 -3.04
CA GLY A 26 -9.35 3.25 -3.86
C GLY A 26 -10.45 2.25 -3.50
N LEU A 27 -10.10 0.99 -3.25
CA LEU A 27 -11.06 -0.03 -2.80
C LEU A 27 -11.62 0.24 -1.39
N ASN A 28 -10.87 0.96 -0.55
CA ASN A 28 -11.27 1.34 0.81
C ASN A 28 -12.08 2.64 0.88
N LEU A 29 -12.22 3.39 -0.22
CA LEU A 29 -13.04 4.60 -0.24
C LEU A 29 -14.51 4.28 -0.02
N ALA A 30 -15.22 5.15 0.71
CA ALA A 30 -16.62 4.95 1.08
C ALA A 30 -17.55 4.54 -0.09
N PRO A 31 -17.42 5.09 -1.31
CA PRO A 31 -18.25 4.67 -2.45
C PRO A 31 -18.08 3.21 -2.86
N VAL A 32 -16.89 2.64 -2.68
CA VAL A 32 -16.59 1.24 -3.01
C VAL A 32 -16.83 0.33 -1.79
N ALA A 33 -16.35 0.74 -0.62
CA ALA A 33 -16.45 -0.04 0.62
C ALA A 33 -17.90 -0.36 1.02
N ARG A 34 -18.85 0.55 0.74
CA ARG A 34 -20.27 0.36 1.09
C ARG A 34 -21.02 -0.66 0.23
N LEU A 35 -20.42 -1.16 -0.85
CA LEU A 35 -21.09 -2.07 -1.81
C LEU A 35 -21.22 -3.50 -1.26
N ARG A 36 -22.00 -3.69 -0.19
CA ARG A 36 -22.11 -4.96 0.57
C ARG A 36 -22.32 -6.18 -0.32
N GLY A 37 -23.31 -6.15 -1.22
CA GLY A 37 -23.59 -7.28 -2.11
C GLY A 37 -22.47 -7.60 -3.12
N THR A 38 -21.55 -6.68 -3.39
CA THR A 38 -20.33 -6.95 -4.18
C THR A 38 -19.26 -7.63 -3.34
N TRP A 39 -19.08 -7.18 -2.09
CA TRP A 39 -18.09 -7.72 -1.16
C TRP A 39 -18.47 -9.10 -0.64
N GLU A 40 -19.75 -9.35 -0.32
CA GLU A 40 -20.26 -10.67 0.11
C GLU A 40 -20.06 -11.77 -0.93
N LYS A 41 -19.99 -11.41 -2.22
CA LYS A 41 -19.76 -12.34 -3.33
C LYS A 41 -18.27 -12.55 -3.63
N LEU A 42 -17.37 -11.88 -2.91
CA LEU A 42 -15.94 -12.03 -3.11
C LEU A 42 -15.47 -13.36 -2.49
N PRO A 43 -14.79 -14.24 -3.22
CA PRO A 43 -14.28 -15.47 -2.62
C PRO A 43 -13.26 -15.16 -1.51
N SER A 44 -13.33 -15.91 -0.40
CA SER A 44 -12.50 -15.73 0.80
C SER A 44 -10.99 -15.66 0.52
N LYS A 45 -10.50 -16.38 -0.50
CA LYS A 45 -9.12 -16.29 -0.99
C LYS A 45 -8.70 -14.85 -1.33
N TYR A 46 -9.57 -14.10 -2.02
CA TYR A 46 -9.26 -12.73 -2.42
C TYR A 46 -9.46 -11.73 -1.28
N GLU A 47 -10.36 -12.00 -0.34
CA GLU A 47 -10.43 -11.23 0.91
C GLU A 47 -9.15 -11.36 1.72
N LYS A 48 -8.58 -12.57 1.80
CA LYS A 48 -7.27 -12.79 2.43
C LYS A 48 -6.17 -12.02 1.72
N HIS A 49 -6.08 -12.12 0.39
CA HIS A 49 -5.10 -11.34 -0.37
C HIS A 49 -5.24 -9.83 -0.15
N LEU A 50 -6.47 -9.30 -0.12
CA LEU A 50 -6.67 -7.87 0.14
C LEU A 50 -6.21 -7.49 1.55
N ARG A 51 -6.51 -8.30 2.57
CA ARG A 51 -6.04 -8.09 3.94
C ARG A 51 -4.52 -8.12 4.03
N ASP A 52 -3.87 -9.11 3.42
CA ASP A 52 -2.40 -9.24 3.41
C ASP A 52 -1.74 -8.03 2.71
N LEU A 53 -2.36 -7.52 1.65
CA LEU A 53 -1.90 -6.32 0.93
C LEU A 53 -2.09 -5.05 1.77
N GLN A 54 -3.20 -4.93 2.50
CA GLN A 54 -3.47 -3.81 3.42
C GLN A 54 -2.50 -3.82 4.61
N ASP A 55 -2.23 -5.00 5.18
CA ASP A 55 -1.34 -5.18 6.33
C ASP A 55 0.08 -4.66 6.06
N LEU A 56 0.56 -4.81 4.83
CA LEU A 56 1.84 -4.26 4.41
C LEU A 56 1.91 -2.73 4.54
N PHE A 57 0.79 -2.04 4.32
CA PHE A 57 0.67 -0.59 4.41
C PHE A 57 0.06 -0.12 5.74
N ASP A 58 0.16 -0.94 6.78
CA ASP A 58 -0.23 -0.53 8.12
C ASP A 58 0.54 0.74 8.55
N PRO A 59 -0.16 1.82 8.96
CA PRO A 59 0.47 3.10 9.25
C PRO A 59 1.26 3.11 10.56
N SER A 60 1.11 2.08 11.41
CA SER A 60 1.76 2.03 12.72
C SER A 60 3.27 2.11 12.60
N ARG A 61 3.88 2.77 13.59
CA ARG A 61 5.34 2.98 13.65
C ARG A 61 5.91 3.56 12.34
N ASN A 62 5.18 4.50 11.75
CA ASN A 62 5.51 5.19 10.50
C ASN A 62 5.73 4.22 9.32
N MET A 63 4.75 3.35 9.06
CA MET A 63 4.79 2.37 7.95
C MET A 63 5.91 1.32 8.11
N ALA A 64 6.12 0.81 9.33
CA ALA A 64 7.26 -0.05 9.64
C ALA A 64 7.31 -1.34 8.79
N LYS A 65 6.17 -1.98 8.52
CA LYS A 65 6.11 -3.19 7.68
C LYS A 65 6.58 -2.93 6.26
N TYR A 66 6.07 -1.85 5.64
CA TYR A 66 6.51 -1.39 4.33
C TYR A 66 8.01 -1.07 4.31
N ARG A 67 8.51 -0.34 5.31
CA ARG A 67 9.94 0.02 5.41
C ARG A 67 10.85 -1.20 5.58
N ASN A 68 10.45 -2.17 6.40
CA ASN A 68 11.21 -3.41 6.61
C ASN A 68 11.34 -4.23 5.32
N ILE A 69 10.29 -4.25 4.48
CA ILE A 69 10.36 -4.88 3.16
C ILE A 69 11.33 -4.11 2.26
N LEU A 70 11.27 -2.78 2.23
CA LEU A 70 12.21 -1.97 1.46
C LEU A 70 13.68 -2.14 1.87
N SER A 71 13.95 -2.34 3.17
CA SER A 71 15.30 -2.55 3.68
C SER A 71 15.81 -3.99 3.55
N SER A 72 14.97 -4.92 3.10
CA SER A 72 15.36 -6.32 2.96
C SER A 72 16.35 -6.51 1.81
N GLN A 73 17.32 -7.42 1.97
CA GLN A 73 18.33 -7.68 0.93
C GLN A 73 17.73 -8.16 -0.41
N SER A 74 16.55 -8.78 -0.38
CA SER A 74 15.84 -9.22 -1.58
C SER A 74 15.17 -8.08 -2.35
N MET A 75 15.06 -6.89 -1.75
CA MET A 75 14.42 -5.72 -2.36
C MET A 75 15.45 -4.87 -3.11
N GLN A 76 15.84 -5.35 -4.29
CA GLN A 76 16.74 -4.64 -5.19
C GLN A 76 15.96 -3.87 -6.28
N PRO A 77 16.48 -2.75 -6.79
CA PRO A 77 15.93 -2.03 -7.95
C PRO A 77 15.68 -2.95 -9.16
N PRO A 78 14.72 -2.60 -10.05
CA PRO A 78 13.89 -1.40 -10.03
C PRO A 78 12.74 -1.50 -9.02
N ILE A 79 12.45 -0.39 -8.32
CA ILE A 79 11.38 -0.27 -7.33
C ILE A 79 10.69 1.08 -7.54
N ILE A 80 9.35 1.09 -7.49
CA ILE A 80 8.59 2.35 -7.42
C ILE A 80 8.11 2.51 -5.97
N PRO A 81 8.74 3.42 -5.19
CA PRO A 81 8.41 3.60 -3.78
C PRO A 81 7.06 4.28 -3.61
N LEU A 82 6.50 4.20 -2.41
CA LEU A 82 5.28 4.90 -2.03
C LEU A 82 5.60 6.39 -1.83
N PHE A 83 5.37 7.19 -2.85
CA PHE A 83 5.73 8.61 -2.87
C PHE A 83 5.16 9.42 -1.68
N PRO A 84 3.90 9.20 -1.22
CA PRO A 84 3.38 9.89 -0.04
C PRO A 84 4.23 9.71 1.23
N VAL A 85 4.85 8.54 1.42
CA VAL A 85 5.72 8.28 2.57
C VAL A 85 7.03 9.03 2.44
N VAL A 86 7.65 8.97 1.26
CA VAL A 86 8.90 9.70 0.96
C VAL A 86 8.69 11.21 1.14
N LYS A 87 7.60 11.76 0.60
CA LYS A 87 7.26 13.17 0.75
C LYS A 87 7.05 13.53 2.22
N LYS A 88 6.28 12.74 2.97
CA LYS A 88 6.04 12.95 4.40
C LYS A 88 7.35 13.00 5.18
N ASP A 89 8.29 12.11 4.88
CA ASP A 89 9.60 12.07 5.55
C ASP A 89 10.39 13.37 5.27
N ILE A 90 10.43 13.84 4.02
CA ILE A 90 11.11 15.08 3.66
C ILE A 90 10.45 16.29 4.32
N THR A 91 9.12 16.35 4.32
CA THR A 91 8.36 17.41 4.99
C THR A 91 8.68 17.44 6.49
N PHE A 92 8.67 16.27 7.16
CA PHE A 92 9.02 16.19 8.58
C PHE A 92 10.45 16.64 8.87
N LEU A 93 11.40 16.30 8.00
CA LEU A 93 12.78 16.78 8.12
C LEU A 93 12.89 18.30 7.96
N HIS A 94 12.14 18.89 7.03
CA HIS A 94 12.18 20.33 6.77
C HIS A 94 11.49 21.14 7.87
N GLU A 95 10.30 20.72 8.31
CA GLU A 95 9.52 21.42 9.32
C GLU A 95 10.03 21.17 10.74
N GLY A 96 10.67 20.01 10.98
CA GLY A 96 11.16 19.59 12.30
C GLY A 96 12.59 20.03 12.62
N ASN A 97 13.30 20.69 11.69
CA ASN A 97 14.65 21.19 11.92
C ASN A 97 14.76 22.64 11.42
N ASP A 98 15.30 23.53 12.25
CA ASP A 98 15.52 24.92 11.86
C ASP A 98 16.47 25.00 10.67
N SER A 99 16.05 25.74 9.65
CA SER A 99 16.93 26.09 8.53
C SER A 99 17.84 27.24 8.97
N LYS A 100 19.15 27.04 8.95
CA LYS A 100 20.12 28.13 9.12
C LYS A 100 20.09 29.11 7.95
#